data_AF-A0A0F9NBH6-F1
#
_entry.id   AF-A0A0F9NBH6-F1
#
_cell.length_a   1.000
_cell.length_b   1.000
_cell.length_c   1.000
_cell.angle_alpha   90.00
_cell.angle_beta   90.00
_cell.angle_gamma   90.00
#
_symmetry.space_group_name_H-M   'P 1'
#
loop_
_entity.id
_entity.type
_entity.pdbx_description
1 polymer ?
#
loop_
_entity_poly.entity_id
_entity_poly.type
_entity_poly.pdbx_seq_one_letter_code
_entity_poly.pdbx_strand_id
1 'polypeptide(L)' 'MTREEDIQKLKDARNKIAEVYEAQAIDEAPDDGNLTSLNNAILTLNESIKKIIALG' A
#
# COMPACT_ATOMS: atom_id res chain seq x y z
N MET A 1 12.18 -17.95 -5.20
CA MET A 1 11.10 -17.14 -4.63
C MET A 1 9.79 -17.78 -5.00
N THR A 2 8.97 -18.09 -4.01
CA THR A 2 7.62 -18.64 -4.24
C THR A 2 6.61 -17.50 -4.40
N ARG A 3 5.50 -17.76 -5.08
CA ARG A 3 4.41 -16.81 -5.26
C ARG A 3 3.86 -16.27 -3.93
N GLU A 4 3.86 -17.12 -2.90
CA GLU A 4 3.49 -16.77 -1.53
C GLU A 4 4.41 -15.70 -0.94
N GLU A 5 5.73 -15.86 -1.12
CA GLU A 5 6.74 -14.88 -0.66
C GLU A 5 6.58 -13.52 -1.36
N ASP A 6 6.26 -13.52 -2.66
CA ASP A 6 6.06 -12.29 -3.42
C ASP A 6 4.76 -11.57 -3.00
N ILE A 7 3.67 -12.31 -2.76
CA ILE A 7 2.43 -11.75 -2.19
C ILE A 7 2.70 -11.16 -0.80
N GLN A 8 3.48 -11.85 0.03
CA GLN A 8 3.80 -11.38 1.37
C GLN A 8 4.59 -10.06 1.33
N LYS A 9 5.61 -9.96 0.47
CA LYS A 9 6.36 -8.70 0.27
C LYS A 9 5.47 -7.54 -0.16
N LEU A 10 4.50 -7.78 -1.05
CA LEU A 10 3.56 -6.76 -1.48
C LEU A 10 2.62 -6.32 -0.34
N LYS A 11 2.16 -7.26 0.49
CA LYS A 11 1.37 -6.94 1.70
C LYS A 11 2.19 -6.11 2.69
N ASP A 12 3.44 -6.49 2.92
CA ASP A 12 4.34 -5.78 3.84
C ASP A 12 4.61 -4.35 3.34
N ALA A 13 4.89 -4.18 2.04
CA ALA A 13 5.06 -2.87 1.43
C ALA A 13 3.80 -1.99 1.57
N ARG A 14 2.62 -2.56 1.30
CA ARG A 14 1.34 -1.86 1.45
C ARG A 14 1.11 -1.42 2.90
N ASN A 15 1.35 -2.30 3.87
CA ASN A 15 1.15 -2.00 5.28
C ASN A 15 2.08 -0.87 5.72
N LYS A 16 3.33 -0.88 5.28
CA LYS A 16 4.27 0.19 5.60
C LYS A 16 3.87 1.55 5.02
N ILE A 17 3.32 1.57 3.81
CA ILE A 17 2.77 2.81 3.22
C ILE A 17 1.52 3.26 3.98
N ALA A 18 0.65 2.33 4.40
CA ALA A 18 -0.52 2.64 5.22
C ALA A 18 -0.14 3.24 6.59
N GLU A 19 0.88 2.71 7.26
CA GLU A 19 1.41 3.29 8.50
C GLU A 19 1.87 4.74 8.31
N VAL A 20 2.57 5.03 7.21
CA VAL A 20 3.01 6.40 6.88
C VAL A 20 1.83 7.30 6.56
N TYR A 21 0.85 6.80 5.80
CA TYR A 21 -0.39 7.52 5.50
C TYR A 21 -1.14 7.87 6.78
N GLU A 22 -1.33 6.92 7.69
CA GLU A 22 -2.03 7.15 8.97
C GLU A 22 -1.27 8.15 9.83
N ALA A 23 0.06 8.02 9.94
CA ALA A 23 0.88 8.95 10.71
C ALA A 23 0.79 10.39 10.18
N GLN A 24 0.74 10.57 8.86
CA GLN A 24 0.62 11.89 8.24
C GLN A 24 -0.82 12.42 8.21
N ALA A 25 -1.82 11.56 8.11
CA ALA A 25 -3.22 11.97 8.12
C ALA A 25 -3.67 12.46 9.52
N ILE A 26 -2.96 12.04 10.56
CA ILE A 26 -3.13 12.54 11.95
C ILE A 26 -2.46 13.92 12.12
N ASP A 27 -1.46 14.24 11.31
CA ASP A 27 -0.85 15.57 11.32
C ASP A 27 -1.84 16.56 10.68
N GLU A 28 -2.27 17.58 11.43
CA GLU A 28 -3.21 18.62 10.94
C GLU A 28 -2.58 19.55 9.89
N ALA A 29 -1.36 19.23 9.44
CA ALA A 29 -0.68 19.91 8.35
C ALA A 29 -1.52 19.81 7.05
N PRO A 30 -1.57 20.88 6.24
CA PRO A 30 -2.21 20.83 4.93
C PRO A 30 -1.57 19.73 4.07
N ASP A 31 -2.39 18.82 3.53
CA ASP A 31 -1.92 17.82 2.57
C ASP A 31 -1.39 18.52 1.31
N ASP A 32 -0.08 18.45 1.08
CA ASP A 32 0.58 18.97 -0.11
C ASP A 32 0.47 18.02 -1.33
N GLY A 33 -0.35 16.97 -1.20
CA GLY A 33 -0.53 15.90 -2.19
C GLY A 33 0.17 14.61 -1.80
N ASN A 34 0.89 14.58 -0.67
CA ASN A 34 1.53 13.37 -0.16
C ASN A 34 0.53 12.31 0.27
N LEU A 35 -0.55 12.66 0.98
CA LEU A 35 -1.58 11.69 1.40
C LEU A 35 -2.32 11.09 0.20
N THR A 36 -2.62 11.93 -0.80
CA THR A 36 -3.20 11.46 -2.07
C THR A 36 -2.29 10.44 -2.76
N SER A 37 -0.98 10.70 -2.81
CA SER A 37 0.01 9.81 -3.41
C SER A 37 0.15 8.49 -2.65
N LEU A 38 0.20 8.55 -1.32
CA LEU A 38 0.26 7.38 -0.45
C LEU A 38 -1.00 6.51 -0.60
N ASN A 39 -2.19 7.12 -0.61
CA ASN A 39 -3.45 6.41 -0.83
C ASN A 39 -3.48 5.69 -2.18
N ASN A 40 -3.05 6.37 -3.26
CA ASN A 40 -2.99 5.76 -4.59
C ASN A 40 -2.01 4.57 -4.64
N ALA A 41 -0.88 4.66 -3.93
CA ALA A 41 0.06 3.55 -3.81
C ALA A 41 -0.56 2.34 -3.07
N ILE A 42 -1.31 2.57 -1.98
CA ILE A 42 -2.05 1.53 -1.24
C ILE A 42 -3.07 0.84 -2.15
N LEU A 43 -3.85 1.60 -2.91
CA LEU A 43 -4.84 1.08 -3.85
C LEU A 43 -4.18 0.21 -4.94
N THR A 44 -3.10 0.70 -5.54
CA THR A 44 -2.35 -0.01 -6.58
C THR A 44 -1.79 -1.35 -6.09
N LEU A 45 -1.22 -1.37 -4.88
CA LEU A 45 -0.71 -2.59 -4.26
C LEU A 45 -1.85 -3.57 -3.95
N ASN A 46 -2.98 -3.09 -3.44
CA ASN A 46 -4.16 -3.93 -3.21
C ASN A 46 -4.68 -4.57 -4.50
N GLU A 47 -4.77 -3.82 -5.59
CA GLU A 47 -5.17 -4.38 -6.89
C GLU A 47 -4.16 -5.41 -7.40
N SER A 48 -2.87 -5.14 -7.26
CA SER A 48 -1.81 -6.05 -7.69
C SER A 48 -1.87 -7.37 -6.92
N ILE A 49 -2.03 -7.31 -5.59
CA ILE A 49 -2.19 -8.50 -4.74
C ILE A 49 -3.43 -9.29 -5.16
N LYS A 50 -4.59 -8.63 -5.36
CA LYS A 50 -5.83 -9.29 -5.81
C LYS A 50 -5.64 -10.01 -7.15
N LYS A 51 -4.99 -9.36 -8.12
CA LYS A 51 -4.70 -9.95 -9.44
C LYS A 51 -3.80 -11.17 -9.32
N ILE A 52 -2.75 -11.11 -8.49
CA ILE A 52 -1.83 -12.23 -8.31
C ILE A 52 -2.54 -13.42 -7.65
N ILE A 53 -3.41 -13.18 -6.66
CA ILE A 53 -4.21 -14.22 -6.01
C ILE A 53 -5.20 -14.86 -6.99
N ALA A 54 -5.89 -14.06 -7.82
CA ALA A 54 -6.88 -14.55 -8.78
C ALA A 54 -6.28 -15.36 -9.94
N LEU A 55 -4.99 -15.20 -10.21
CA LEU A 55 -4.23 -15.93 -11.22
C LEU A 55 -3.60 -17.24 -10.66
N GLY A 56 -3.86 -17.59 -9.40
CA GLY A 56 -3.38 -18.79 -8.72
C GLY A 56 -4.51 -19.76 -8.47
#